data_AF-A0A6G0W5A2-F1
#
_entry.id   AF-A0A6G0W5A2-F1
#
_cell.length_a   1.000
_cell.length_b   1.000
_cell.length_c   1.000
_cell.angle_alpha   90.00
_cell.angle_beta   90.00
_cell.angle_gamma   90.00
#
_symmetry.space_group_name_H-M   'P 1'
#
loop_
_entity.id
_entity.type
_entity.pdbx_description
1 polymer ?
#
loop_
_entity_poly.entity_id
_entity_poly.type
_entity_poly.pdbx_seq_one_letter_code
_entity_poly.pdbx_strand_id
1 'polypeptide(L)'
;MQNGEAAVAKIKQANPSFDYANVQLVQIDVSKKESIQAAADFVKSKYGNVHVLINNVGIDGDAEGAEMCFNVNIFGVYDTLVAFHPLMVPNQSSNIVVASTLGASSLSAMPRSLRPVFEDFNKLDISTVRSLVDDWIASAHGKPSEHP
;
A
#
# COMPACT_ATOMS: atom_id res chain seq x y z
N MET A 1 -7.88 10.58 -11.45
CA MET A 1 -7.69 10.16 -12.86
C MET A 1 -6.56 10.88 -13.57
N GLN A 2 -6.41 12.21 -13.45
CA GLN A 2 -5.41 13.01 -14.20
C GLN A 2 -3.98 12.40 -14.22
N ASN A 3 -3.46 11.95 -13.07
CA ASN A 3 -2.12 11.34 -13.00
C ASN A 3 -2.01 10.04 -13.82
N GLY A 4 -3.08 9.22 -13.83
CA GLY A 4 -3.14 7.99 -14.63
C GLY A 4 -3.21 8.28 -16.12
N GLU A 5 -3.99 9.26 -16.52
CA GLU A 5 -4.06 9.72 -17.93
C GLU A 5 -2.70 10.24 -18.40
N ALA A 6 -2.01 11.04 -17.58
CA ALA A 6 -0.67 11.51 -17.87
C ALA A 6 0.35 10.36 -17.98
N ALA A 7 0.25 9.34 -17.12
CA ALA A 7 1.10 8.15 -17.21
C ALA A 7 0.87 7.38 -18.51
N VAL A 8 -0.40 7.18 -18.91
CA VAL A 8 -0.75 6.52 -20.17
C VAL A 8 -0.23 7.33 -21.37
N ALA A 9 -0.34 8.67 -21.33
CA ALA A 9 0.22 9.51 -22.38
C ALA A 9 1.75 9.36 -22.49
N LYS A 10 2.46 9.34 -21.35
CA LYS A 10 3.93 9.17 -21.32
C LYS A 10 4.37 7.81 -21.89
N ILE A 11 3.72 6.71 -21.52
CA ILE A 11 4.11 5.39 -22.05
C ILE A 11 3.88 5.30 -23.56
N LYS A 12 2.76 5.85 -24.05
CA LYS A 12 2.42 5.93 -25.48
C LYS A 12 3.46 6.73 -26.27
N GLN A 13 3.87 7.88 -25.74
CA GLN A 13 4.92 8.69 -26.34
C GLN A 13 6.27 7.96 -26.37
N ALA A 14 6.63 7.26 -25.29
CA ALA A 14 7.90 6.55 -25.19
C ALA A 14 7.97 5.28 -26.06
N ASN A 15 6.83 4.61 -26.30
CA ASN A 15 6.78 3.37 -27.08
C ASN A 15 5.60 3.40 -28.08
N PRO A 16 5.70 4.19 -29.16
CA PRO A 16 4.60 4.44 -30.08
C PRO A 16 4.23 3.23 -30.97
N SER A 17 5.02 2.17 -30.97
CA SER A 17 4.79 0.96 -31.77
C SER A 17 3.73 0.01 -31.19
N PHE A 18 3.26 0.23 -29.96
CA PHE A 18 2.21 -0.58 -29.32
C PHE A 18 0.84 0.10 -29.43
N ASP A 19 -0.24 -0.69 -29.46
CA ASP A 19 -1.62 -0.18 -29.55
C ASP A 19 -2.28 0.13 -28.18
N TYR A 20 -1.70 -0.40 -27.09
CA TYR A 20 -2.17 -0.26 -25.70
C TYR A 20 -3.62 -0.72 -25.48
N ALA A 21 -4.16 -1.60 -26.34
CA ALA A 21 -5.54 -2.08 -26.22
C ALA A 21 -5.79 -2.85 -24.91
N ASN A 22 -4.72 -3.39 -24.32
CA ASN A 22 -4.72 -4.11 -23.04
C ASN A 22 -4.47 -3.21 -21.81
N VAL A 23 -4.31 -1.89 -21.98
CA VAL A 23 -4.10 -0.95 -20.88
C VAL A 23 -5.42 -0.27 -20.52
N GLN A 24 -5.86 -0.48 -19.28
CA GLN A 24 -7.04 0.18 -18.74
C GLN A 24 -6.70 0.95 -17.46
N LEU A 25 -7.17 2.19 -17.39
CA LEU A 25 -7.17 2.97 -16.16
C LEU A 25 -8.37 2.58 -15.28
N VAL A 26 -8.08 2.34 -14.01
CA VAL A 26 -9.07 2.11 -12.96
C VAL A 26 -8.74 3.08 -11.83
N GLN A 27 -9.71 3.89 -11.41
CA GLN A 27 -9.55 4.78 -10.27
C GLN A 27 -9.58 3.95 -8.98
N ILE A 28 -8.56 4.11 -8.15
CA ILE A 28 -8.51 3.53 -6.81
C ILE A 28 -7.88 4.55 -5.85
N ASP A 29 -8.62 4.91 -4.82
CA ASP A 29 -8.13 5.69 -3.69
C ASP A 29 -7.94 4.74 -2.51
N VAL A 30 -6.69 4.36 -2.24
CA VAL A 30 -6.37 3.37 -1.21
C VAL A 30 -6.62 3.88 0.21
N SER A 31 -6.88 5.18 0.39
CA SER A 31 -7.29 5.73 1.69
C SER A 31 -8.75 5.45 2.03
N LYS A 32 -9.53 4.91 1.07
CA LYS A 32 -10.99 4.70 1.18
C LYS A 32 -11.36 3.26 0.81
N LYS A 33 -11.89 2.51 1.78
CA LYS A 33 -12.28 1.10 1.60
C LYS A 33 -13.30 0.90 0.49
N GLU A 34 -14.26 1.82 0.34
CA GLU A 34 -15.29 1.75 -0.68
C GLU A 34 -14.69 1.90 -2.09
N SER A 35 -13.66 2.75 -2.22
CA SER A 35 -12.94 2.90 -3.50
C SER A 35 -12.14 1.65 -3.84
N ILE A 36 -11.51 1.02 -2.85
CA ILE A 36 -10.77 -0.24 -3.03
C ILE A 36 -11.73 -1.34 -3.47
N GLN A 37 -12.86 -1.51 -2.76
CA GLN A 37 -13.84 -2.53 -3.08
C GLN A 37 -14.43 -2.34 -4.47
N ALA A 38 -14.78 -1.10 -4.84
CA ALA A 38 -15.28 -0.79 -6.17
C ALA A 38 -14.28 -1.16 -7.28
N ALA A 39 -12.97 -0.94 -7.04
CA ALA A 39 -11.93 -1.34 -7.97
C ALA A 39 -11.79 -2.87 -8.06
N ALA A 40 -11.82 -3.58 -6.94
CA ALA A 40 -11.78 -5.05 -6.92
C ALA A 40 -13.00 -5.65 -7.65
N ASP A 41 -14.20 -5.15 -7.38
CA ASP A 41 -15.44 -5.59 -8.04
C ASP A 41 -15.40 -5.34 -9.54
N PHE A 42 -14.91 -4.17 -9.96
CA PHE A 42 -14.70 -3.85 -11.37
C PHE A 42 -13.75 -4.86 -12.04
N VAL A 43 -12.60 -5.14 -11.44
CA VAL A 43 -11.60 -6.08 -11.98
C VAL A 43 -12.16 -7.50 -12.03
N LYS A 44 -12.86 -7.93 -10.98
CA LYS A 44 -13.53 -9.24 -10.93
C LYS A 44 -14.57 -9.37 -12.04
N SER A 45 -15.43 -8.37 -12.20
CA SER A 45 -16.49 -8.38 -13.22
C SER A 45 -15.94 -8.44 -14.64
N LYS A 46 -14.85 -7.69 -14.92
CA LYS A 46 -14.30 -7.58 -16.27
C LYS A 46 -13.30 -8.66 -16.63
N TYR A 47 -12.46 -9.09 -15.69
CA TYR A 47 -11.30 -9.95 -15.94
C TYR A 47 -11.35 -11.27 -15.15
N GLY A 48 -12.23 -11.40 -14.16
CA GLY A 48 -12.34 -12.57 -13.29
C GLY A 48 -11.25 -12.62 -12.23
N ASN A 49 -9.99 -12.74 -12.66
CA ASN A 49 -8.85 -13.02 -11.79
C ASN A 49 -7.73 -11.98 -11.92
N VAL A 50 -6.86 -11.93 -10.90
CA VAL A 50 -5.63 -11.14 -10.86
C VAL A 50 -4.42 -12.05 -10.73
N HIS A 51 -3.54 -12.02 -11.71
CA HIS A 51 -2.27 -12.76 -11.69
C HIS A 51 -1.18 -12.00 -10.95
N VAL A 52 -1.11 -10.68 -11.08
CA VAL A 52 -0.12 -9.86 -10.39
C VAL A 52 -0.80 -8.62 -9.83
N LEU A 53 -0.71 -8.44 -8.51
CA LEU A 53 -1.10 -7.21 -7.83
C LEU A 53 0.17 -6.47 -7.39
N ILE A 54 0.33 -5.22 -7.82
CA ILE A 54 1.49 -4.39 -7.45
C ILE A 54 1.01 -3.20 -6.64
N ASN A 55 1.28 -3.22 -5.34
CA ASN A 55 1.02 -2.12 -4.43
C ASN A 55 2.26 -1.22 -4.37
N ASN A 56 2.27 -0.20 -5.21
CA ASN A 56 3.36 0.80 -5.30
C ASN A 56 2.91 2.19 -4.81
N VAL A 57 1.82 2.26 -4.04
CA VAL A 57 1.31 3.53 -3.53
C VAL A 57 2.13 3.98 -2.32
N GLY A 58 2.39 5.28 -2.25
CA GLY A 58 3.15 5.89 -1.16
C GLY A 58 3.00 7.41 -1.18
N ILE A 59 2.81 8.00 -0.01
CA ILE A 59 2.85 9.45 0.23
C ILE A 59 3.84 9.79 1.33
N ASP A 60 4.27 11.05 1.35
CA ASP A 60 5.19 11.58 2.35
C ASP A 60 4.42 12.08 3.58
N GLY A 61 4.82 11.62 4.78
CA GLY A 61 4.21 12.00 6.03
C GLY A 61 4.48 13.44 6.45
N ASP A 62 5.58 14.04 5.98
CA ASP A 62 5.89 15.45 6.27
C ASP A 62 4.98 16.39 5.48
N ALA A 63 4.58 15.99 4.27
CA ALA A 63 3.73 16.79 3.39
C ALA A 63 2.24 16.57 3.67
N GLU A 64 1.82 15.32 3.86
CA GLU A 64 0.41 14.93 3.93
C GLU A 64 -0.08 14.66 5.38
N GLY A 65 0.84 14.66 6.34
CA GLY A 65 0.57 14.31 7.73
C GLY A 65 0.75 12.81 8.00
N ALA A 66 1.27 12.49 9.18
CA ALA A 66 1.63 11.12 9.55
C ALA A 66 0.44 10.16 9.57
N GLU A 67 -0.73 10.61 10.06
CA GLU A 67 -1.95 9.79 10.08
C GLU A 67 -2.36 9.35 8.67
N MET A 68 -2.39 10.29 7.72
CA MET A 68 -2.72 10.01 6.33
C MET A 68 -1.65 9.12 5.68
N CYS A 69 -0.37 9.35 5.99
CA CYS A 69 0.73 8.51 5.55
C CYS A 69 0.57 7.04 6.00
N PHE A 70 0.23 6.78 7.26
CA PHE A 70 -0.07 5.43 7.73
C PHE A 70 -1.33 4.86 7.06
N ASN A 71 -2.37 5.68 6.90
CA ASN A 71 -3.60 5.27 6.24
C ASN A 71 -3.36 4.85 4.78
N VAL A 72 -2.50 5.53 4.03
CA VAL A 72 -2.20 5.19 2.64
C VAL A 72 -1.15 4.09 2.52
N ASN A 73 -0.01 4.26 3.18
CA ASN A 73 1.19 3.44 2.93
C ASN A 73 1.11 2.07 3.62
N ILE A 74 0.33 1.94 4.70
CA ILE A 74 0.18 0.69 5.45
C ILE A 74 -1.23 0.14 5.32
N PHE A 75 -2.23 0.86 5.85
CA PHE A 75 -3.59 0.32 5.96
C PHE A 75 -4.28 0.21 4.61
N GLY A 76 -4.12 1.20 3.73
CA GLY A 76 -4.66 1.18 2.38
C GLY A 76 -4.05 0.09 1.52
N VAL A 77 -2.74 -0.16 1.66
CA VAL A 77 -2.06 -1.31 1.04
C VAL A 77 -2.67 -2.60 1.56
N TYR A 78 -2.74 -2.79 2.88
CA TYR A 78 -3.33 -3.98 3.50
C TYR A 78 -4.77 -4.22 3.04
N ASP A 79 -5.62 -3.20 3.07
CA ASP A 79 -7.03 -3.30 2.65
C ASP A 79 -7.13 -3.63 1.15
N THR A 80 -6.22 -3.12 0.32
CA THR A 80 -6.11 -3.49 -1.10
C THR A 80 -5.75 -4.97 -1.24
N LEU A 81 -4.82 -5.49 -0.43
CA LEU A 81 -4.51 -6.92 -0.43
C LEU A 81 -5.72 -7.76 -0.08
N VAL A 82 -6.43 -7.40 0.98
CA VAL A 82 -7.62 -8.14 1.44
C VAL A 82 -8.72 -8.14 0.38
N ALA A 83 -9.01 -7.00 -0.24
CA ALA A 83 -10.05 -6.88 -1.25
C ALA A 83 -9.74 -7.65 -2.55
N PHE A 84 -8.47 -7.67 -2.96
CA PHE A 84 -8.04 -8.34 -4.19
C PHE A 84 -7.68 -9.81 -4.00
N HIS A 85 -7.41 -10.27 -2.77
CA HIS A 85 -7.05 -11.66 -2.48
C HIS A 85 -8.04 -12.69 -3.06
N PRO A 86 -9.38 -12.53 -2.98
CA PRO A 86 -10.31 -13.49 -3.57
C PRO A 86 -10.24 -13.60 -5.10
N LEU A 87 -9.59 -12.66 -5.78
CA LEU A 87 -9.38 -12.68 -7.24
C LEU A 87 -8.05 -13.35 -7.61
N MET A 88 -7.18 -13.64 -6.63
CA MET A 88 -5.88 -14.24 -6.89
C MET A 88 -6.03 -15.75 -7.10
N VAL A 89 -5.33 -16.27 -8.12
CA VAL A 89 -5.32 -17.69 -8.47
C VAL A 89 -4.30 -18.42 -7.59
N PRO A 90 -4.71 -19.46 -6.85
CA PRO A 90 -3.80 -20.24 -6.01
C PRO A 90 -2.59 -20.76 -6.80
N ASN A 91 -1.39 -20.55 -6.26
CA ASN A 91 -0.10 -20.96 -6.85
C ASN A 91 0.24 -20.37 -8.23
N GLN A 92 -0.53 -19.40 -8.72
CA GLN A 92 -0.29 -18.74 -10.02
C GLN A 92 -0.25 -17.21 -9.93
N SER A 93 -0.69 -16.65 -8.81
CA SER A 93 -0.68 -15.21 -8.58
C SER A 93 0.45 -14.76 -7.67
N SER A 94 0.91 -13.53 -7.89
CA SER A 94 1.90 -12.84 -7.07
C SER A 94 1.35 -11.52 -6.55
N ASN A 95 1.70 -11.22 -5.31
CA ASN A 95 1.46 -9.92 -4.69
C ASN A 95 2.80 -9.26 -4.40
N ILE A 96 3.00 -8.07 -4.94
CA ILE A 96 4.22 -7.29 -4.81
C ILE A 96 3.87 -6.01 -4.06
N VAL A 97 4.49 -5.81 -2.90
CA VAL A 97 4.44 -4.54 -2.18
C VAL A 97 5.76 -3.83 -2.41
N VAL A 98 5.72 -2.67 -3.06
CA VAL A 98 6.90 -1.86 -3.30
C VAL A 98 7.14 -0.96 -2.10
N ALA A 99 8.23 -1.20 -1.39
CA ALA A 99 8.66 -0.41 -0.25
C ALA A 99 9.88 0.44 -0.60
N SER A 100 10.01 1.60 0.05
CA SER A 100 11.18 2.46 -0.07
C SER A 100 12.38 1.87 0.68
N THR A 101 13.59 2.06 0.13
CA THR A 101 14.85 1.75 0.83
C THR A 101 15.01 2.56 2.12
N LEU A 102 14.34 3.70 2.24
CA LEU A 102 14.28 4.47 3.48
C LEU A 102 13.61 3.66 4.60
N GLY A 103 12.58 2.86 4.30
CA GLY A 103 11.94 2.00 5.31
C GLY A 103 12.90 1.00 5.93
N ALA A 104 13.73 0.35 5.10
CA ALA A 104 14.75 -0.59 5.57
C ALA A 104 15.86 0.12 6.37
N SER A 105 16.21 1.34 5.97
CA SER A 105 17.22 2.17 6.65
C SER A 105 16.71 2.64 8.01
N SER A 106 15.43 2.98 8.12
CA SER A 106 14.79 3.39 9.38
C SER A 106 14.86 2.29 10.44
N LEU A 107 14.56 1.04 10.09
CA LEU A 107 14.69 -0.09 11.03
C LEU A 107 16.14 -0.24 11.54
N SER A 108 17.12 -0.07 10.65
CA SER A 108 18.54 -0.14 11.01
C SER A 108 18.99 1.02 11.90
N ALA A 109 18.33 2.17 11.82
CA ALA A 109 18.60 3.36 12.63
C ALA A 109 17.87 3.35 13.98
N MET A 110 16.85 2.50 14.16
CA MET A 110 16.10 2.40 15.42
C MET A 110 16.98 1.93 16.59
N PRO A 111 16.65 2.35 17.83
CA PRO A 111 17.21 1.79 19.06
C PRO A 111 17.13 0.26 19.07
N ARG A 112 18.19 -0.40 19.53
CA ARG A 112 18.25 -1.88 19.57
C ARG A 112 17.12 -2.52 20.39
N SER A 113 16.58 -1.79 21.37
CA SER A 113 15.44 -2.22 22.18
C SER A 113 14.13 -2.31 21.38
N LEU A 114 13.98 -1.50 20.32
CA LEU A 114 12.75 -1.43 19.53
C LEU A 114 12.74 -2.38 18.33
N ARG A 115 13.91 -2.77 17.81
CA ARG A 115 14.00 -3.66 16.64
C ARG A 115 13.24 -4.98 16.80
N PRO A 116 13.30 -5.68 17.96
CA PRO A 116 12.56 -6.93 18.14
C PRO A 116 11.04 -6.79 17.94
N VAL A 117 10.47 -5.59 18.17
CA VAL A 117 9.04 -5.32 17.91
C VAL A 117 8.73 -5.44 16.41
N PHE A 118 9.63 -4.96 15.56
CA PHE A 118 9.46 -4.94 14.10
C PHE A 118 10.11 -6.14 13.36
N GLU A 119 10.90 -6.95 14.05
CA GLU A 119 11.56 -8.13 13.49
C GLU A 119 10.84 -9.45 13.83
N ASP A 120 9.93 -9.46 14.82
CA ASP A 120 9.11 -10.63 15.16
C ASP A 120 7.87 -10.73 14.24
N PHE A 121 8.10 -11.19 13.01
CA PHE A 121 7.04 -11.34 11.99
C PHE A 121 5.90 -12.28 12.41
N ASN A 122 6.09 -13.14 13.43
CA ASN A 122 5.01 -13.99 13.95
C ASN A 122 4.02 -13.22 14.83
N LYS A 123 4.40 -12.04 15.31
CA LYS A 123 3.55 -11.16 16.14
C LYS A 123 3.09 -9.90 15.42
N LEU A 124 3.63 -9.61 14.24
CA LEU A 124 3.24 -8.45 13.43
C LEU A 124 1.99 -8.73 12.59
N ASP A 125 0.85 -8.89 13.26
CA ASP A 125 -0.43 -8.84 12.57
C ASP A 125 -0.93 -7.39 12.41
N ILE A 126 -1.99 -7.20 11.63
CA ILE A 126 -2.53 -5.85 11.36
C ILE A 126 -3.05 -5.15 12.62
N SER A 127 -3.45 -5.90 13.65
CA SER A 127 -3.92 -5.33 14.92
C SER A 127 -2.76 -4.80 15.75
N THR A 128 -1.65 -5.55 15.80
CA THR A 128 -0.41 -5.10 16.44
C THR A 128 0.16 -3.89 15.72
N VAL A 129 0.23 -3.92 14.38
CA VAL A 129 0.68 -2.76 13.59
C VAL A 129 -0.19 -1.54 13.84
N ARG A 130 -1.51 -1.70 13.94
CA ARG A 130 -2.42 -0.60 14.28
C ARG A 130 -2.15 -0.03 15.67
N SER A 131 -1.98 -0.89 16.67
CA SER A 131 -1.64 -0.46 18.02
C SER A 131 -0.33 0.34 18.08
N LEU A 132 0.70 -0.10 17.35
CA LEU A 132 1.98 0.62 17.27
C LEU A 132 1.84 1.99 16.60
N VAL A 133 1.04 2.07 15.54
CA VAL A 133 0.75 3.34 14.86
C VAL A 133 -0.03 4.28 15.77
N ASP A 134 -1.04 3.79 16.47
CA ASP A 134 -1.86 4.58 17.39
C ASP A 134 -1.02 5.12 18.57
N ASP A 135 -0.15 4.28 19.14
CA ASP A 135 0.82 4.68 20.18
C ASP A 135 1.79 5.76 19.68
N TRP A 136 2.34 5.59 18.47
CA TRP A 136 3.22 6.58 17.87
C TRP A 136 2.51 7.91 17.61
N ILE A 137 1.28 7.89 17.07
CA ILE A 137 0.48 9.11 16.83
C ILE A 137 0.16 9.81 18.16
N ALA A 138 -0.22 9.04 19.18
CA ALA A 138 -0.45 9.55 20.52
C ALA A 138 0.80 10.23 21.10
N SER A 139 1.96 9.59 20.94
CA SER A 139 3.26 10.13 21.37
C SER A 139 3.66 11.40 20.61
N ALA A 140 3.42 11.45 19.29
CA ALA A 140 3.66 12.64 18.48
C ALA A 140 2.81 13.84 18.96
N HIS A 141 1.67 13.58 19.60
CA HIS A 141 0.82 14.58 20.24
C HIS A 141 1.09 14.77 21.75
N GLY A 142 2.23 14.29 22.26
CA GLY A 142 2.71 14.55 23.62
C GLY A 142 2.20 13.59 24.70
N LYS A 143 1.59 12.46 24.32
CA LYS A 143 1.23 11.41 25.28
C LYS A 143 2.43 10.48 25.56
N PRO A 144 2.49 9.81 26.72
CA PRO A 144 3.49 8.76 26.94
C PRO A 144 3.30 7.60 25.95
N SER A 145 4.41 7.07 25.45
CA SER A 145 4.44 5.86 24.61
C SER A 145 4.67 4.61 25.44
N GLU A 146 4.06 3.49 25.05
CA GLU A 146 4.37 2.16 25.60
C GLU A 146 5.71 1.60 25.07
N HIS A 147 6.26 2.22 24.02
CA HIS A 147 7.49 1.85 23.33
C HIS A 147 8.46 3.05 23.18
N PRO A 148 9.02 3.56 24.29
CA PRO A 148 9.91 4.74 24.30
C PRO A 148 11.30 4.49 23.70
#